data_AF-A0A5C6LZZ3-F1
#
_entry.id   AF-A0A5C6LZZ3-F1
#
_cell.length_a   1.000
_cell.length_b   1.000
_cell.length_c   1.000
_cell.angle_alpha   90.00
_cell.angle_beta   90.00
_cell.angle_gamma   90.00
#
_symmetry.space_group_name_H-M   'P 1'
#
loop_
_entity.id
_entity.type
_entity.pdbx_description
1 polymer ?
#
loop_
_entity_poly.entity_id
_entity_poly.type
_entity_poly.pdbx_seq_one_letter_code
_entity_poly.pdbx_strand_id
1 'polypeptide(L)'
;MQNSNNEGRKGRLGMQFQYEQSFMNKVVAEYMAGDQSMSQVAARYKITKSQVAYWYSLFSSELRQTTLEKPIKGTAMTEQEKKEFEALKKQNEELRRKLDHANMKAFAFQTMIEVAEDQFNIEIQKKPGTKPSAE
;
A
#
# COMPACT_ATOMS: atom_id res chain seq x y z
N MET A 1 10.83 21.24 14.29
CA MET A 1 9.76 21.95 13.57
C MET A 1 8.73 20.92 13.11
N GLN A 2 7.53 20.94 13.66
CA GLN A 2 6.26 20.69 12.95
C GLN A 2 5.14 20.91 13.97
N ASN A 3 4.48 22.06 13.78
CA ASN A 3 3.32 22.54 14.50
C ASN A 3 2.11 21.94 13.78
N SER A 4 1.27 21.16 14.48
CA SER A 4 0.01 20.68 13.92
C SER A 4 -1.10 20.86 14.95
N ASN A 5 -1.83 21.95 14.72
CA ASN A 5 -3.01 22.42 15.41
C ASN A 5 -4.05 21.30 15.62
N ASN A 6 -4.34 20.92 16.86
CA ASN A 6 -5.41 19.97 17.20
C ASN A 6 -6.52 20.68 17.99
N GLU A 7 -7.25 21.56 17.30
CA GLU A 7 -8.50 22.10 17.80
C GLU A 7 -9.62 21.12 17.50
N GLY A 8 -9.88 20.23 18.45
CA GLY A 8 -11.03 19.35 18.39
C GLY A 8 -11.27 18.68 19.73
N ARG A 9 -12.34 19.13 20.42
CA ARG A 9 -12.98 18.45 21.57
C ARG A 9 -12.39 18.71 22.97
N LYS A 10 -12.21 19.99 23.33
CA LYS A 10 -12.39 20.41 24.74
C LYS A 10 -13.89 20.32 25.07
N GLY A 11 -14.35 19.24 25.71
CA GLY A 11 -15.73 19.25 26.22
C GLY A 11 -16.34 17.93 26.70
N ARG A 12 -15.77 16.75 26.40
CA ARG A 12 -16.35 15.48 26.88
C ARG A 12 -15.42 14.59 27.71
N LEU A 13 -14.10 14.78 27.65
CA LEU A 13 -13.14 14.02 28.44
C LEU A 13 -12.29 14.98 29.27
N GLY A 14 -12.64 15.16 30.54
CA GLY A 14 -11.78 15.81 31.53
C GLY A 14 -10.50 15.02 31.84
N MET A 15 -10.27 13.90 31.16
CA MET A 15 -9.10 13.04 31.29
C MET A 15 -8.12 13.33 30.16
N GLN A 16 -6.97 13.92 30.49
CA GLN A 16 -5.88 14.09 29.53
C GLN A 16 -5.25 12.73 29.25
N PHE A 17 -5.35 12.26 28.00
CA PHE A 17 -4.59 11.09 27.57
C PHE A 17 -3.13 11.46 27.39
N GLN A 18 -2.22 10.57 27.81
CA GLN A 18 -0.79 10.68 27.52
C GLN A 18 -0.46 10.45 26.03
N TYR A 19 -1.43 9.96 25.25
CA TYR A 19 -1.28 9.62 23.84
C TYR A 19 -2.16 10.51 22.96
N GLU A 20 -1.68 10.80 21.75
CA GLU A 20 -2.44 11.55 20.76
C GLU A 20 -3.70 10.77 20.33
N GLN A 21 -4.81 11.48 20.11
CA GLN A 21 -6.06 10.86 19.70
C GLN A 21 -5.96 10.12 18.36
N SER A 22 -5.19 10.65 17.41
CA SER A 22 -4.93 9.99 16.11
C SER A 22 -4.25 8.63 16.29
N PHE A 23 -3.29 8.54 17.21
CA PHE A 23 -2.60 7.31 17.57
C PHE A 23 -3.54 6.30 18.22
N MET A 24 -4.33 6.73 19.21
CA MET A 24 -5.31 5.85 19.87
C MET A 24 -6.35 5.31 18.89
N ASN A 25 -6.84 6.15 17.98
CA ASN A 25 -7.76 5.73 16.92
C ASN A 25 -7.12 4.69 15.98
N LYS A 26 -5.86 4.88 15.60
CA LYS A 26 -5.13 3.92 14.76
C LYS A 26 -4.99 2.56 15.42
N VAL A 27 -4.64 2.53 16.71
CA VAL A 27 -4.51 1.29 17.50
C VAL A 27 -5.85 0.55 17.59
N VAL A 28 -6.95 1.27 17.83
CA VAL A 28 -8.29 0.68 17.89
C VAL A 28 -8.77 0.19 16.52
N ALA A 29 -8.48 0.92 15.44
CA ALA A 29 -8.80 0.50 14.07
C ALA A 29 -8.10 -0.80 13.69
N GLU A 30 -6.81 -0.94 14.04
CA GLU A 30 -6.02 -2.15 13.77
C GLU A 30 -6.54 -3.36 14.55
N TYR A 31 -6.95 -3.17 15.81
CA TYR A 31 -7.63 -4.22 16.56
C TYR A 31 -8.98 -4.61 15.94
N MET A 32 -9.76 -3.62 15.48
CA MET A 32 -11.06 -3.85 14.83
C MET A 32 -10.96 -4.54 13.47
N ALA A 33 -9.83 -4.43 12.77
CA ALA A 33 -9.58 -5.10 11.50
C ALA A 33 -9.53 -6.64 11.61
N GLY A 34 -9.42 -7.19 12.84
CA GLY A 34 -9.60 -8.62 13.11
C GLY A 34 -8.34 -9.49 13.02
N ASP A 35 -7.20 -8.90 12.65
CA ASP A 35 -5.96 -9.67 12.40
C ASP A 35 -5.17 -10.02 13.67
N GLN A 36 -5.44 -9.36 14.80
CA GLN A 36 -4.62 -9.48 16.01
C GLN A 36 -5.44 -9.36 17.30
N SER A 37 -5.07 -10.15 18.32
CA SER A 37 -5.61 -10.01 19.67
C SER A 37 -5.15 -8.71 20.34
N MET A 38 -5.92 -8.20 21.31
CA MET A 38 -5.56 -6.99 22.07
C MET A 38 -4.14 -7.04 22.66
N SER A 39 -3.67 -8.22 23.08
CA SER A 39 -2.33 -8.43 23.63
C SER A 39 -1.24 -8.29 22.55
N GLN A 40 -1.51 -8.73 21.32
CA GLN A 40 -0.57 -8.63 20.21
C GLN A 40 -0.46 -7.18 19.70
N VAL A 41 -1.59 -6.49 19.58
CA VAL A 41 -1.61 -5.05 19.26
C VAL A 41 -0.88 -4.26 20.34
N ALA A 42 -1.13 -4.58 21.61
CA ALA A 42 -0.45 -3.97 22.74
C ALA A 42 1.08 -4.15 22.68
N ALA A 43 1.55 -5.38 22.38
CA ALA A 43 2.97 -5.66 22.22
C ALA A 43 3.60 -4.87 21.05
N ARG A 44 2.88 -4.75 19.92
CA ARG A 44 3.34 -4.01 18.73
C ARG A 44 3.56 -2.53 19.02
N TYR A 45 2.63 -1.94 19.76
CA TYR A 45 2.65 -0.51 20.09
C TYR A 45 3.33 -0.19 21.42
N LYS A 46 3.89 -1.19 22.12
CA LYS A 46 4.50 -1.06 23.45
C LYS A 46 3.56 -0.40 24.46
N ILE A 47 2.29 -0.74 24.38
CA ILE A 47 1.24 -0.29 25.29
C ILE A 47 0.69 -1.49 26.07
N THR A 48 -0.12 -1.23 27.09
CA THR A 48 -0.74 -2.27 27.91
C THR A 48 -2.05 -2.72 27.28
N LYS A 49 -2.37 -4.02 27.38
CA LYS A 49 -3.67 -4.57 26.95
C LYS A 49 -4.86 -3.79 27.53
N SER A 50 -4.78 -3.38 28.78
CA SER A 50 -5.81 -2.58 29.46
C SER A 50 -6.05 -1.22 28.80
N GLN A 51 -4.99 -0.59 28.25
CA GLN A 51 -5.12 0.68 27.51
C GLN A 51 -5.85 0.44 26.19
N VAL A 52 -5.51 -0.62 25.46
CA VAL A 52 -6.20 -1.01 24.22
C VAL A 52 -7.69 -1.30 24.48
N ALA A 53 -8.00 -2.02 25.56
CA ALA A 53 -9.38 -2.33 25.94
C ALA A 53 -10.17 -1.06 26.33
N TYR A 54 -9.56 -0.15 27.07
CA TYR A 54 -10.17 1.13 27.46
C TYR A 54 -10.43 2.01 26.23
N TRP A 55 -9.45 2.15 25.35
CA TRP A 55 -9.60 2.89 24.09
C TRP A 55 -10.62 2.24 23.16
N TYR A 56 -10.67 0.91 23.09
CA TYR A 56 -11.72 0.21 22.36
C TYR A 56 -13.10 0.55 22.92
N SER A 57 -13.29 0.53 24.25
CA SER A 57 -14.58 0.90 24.85
C SER A 57 -14.99 2.35 24.57
N LEU A 58 -14.02 3.27 24.50
CA LEU A 58 -14.29 4.70 24.29
C LEU A 58 -14.49 5.07 22.82
N PHE A 59 -13.68 4.50 21.93
CA PHE A 59 -13.59 4.89 20.53
C PHE A 59 -14.28 3.89 19.59
N SER A 60 -14.68 2.68 20.04
CA SER A 60 -15.31 1.69 19.15
C SER A 60 -16.60 2.18 18.51
N SER A 61 -17.42 2.99 19.19
CA SER A 61 -18.64 3.57 18.61
C SER A 61 -18.31 4.63 17.56
N GLU A 62 -17.36 5.53 17.84
CA GLU A 62 -16.91 6.57 16.91
C GLU A 62 -16.17 5.99 15.70
N LEU A 63 -15.36 4.95 15.90
CA LEU A 63 -14.71 4.22 14.81
C LEU A 63 -15.69 3.39 14.01
N ARG A 64 -16.69 2.76 14.64
CA ARG A 64 -17.78 2.12 13.89
C ARG A 64 -18.54 3.15 13.08
N GLN A 65 -18.84 4.32 13.63
CA GLN A 65 -19.46 5.40 12.86
C GLN A 65 -18.56 5.87 11.73
N THR A 66 -17.27 6.15 11.93
CA THR A 66 -16.38 6.53 10.81
C THR A 66 -16.13 5.41 9.79
N THR A 67 -16.22 4.14 10.19
CA THR A 67 -16.09 2.97 9.30
C THR A 67 -17.41 2.64 8.58
N LEU A 68 -18.56 2.95 9.17
CA LEU A 68 -19.91 2.76 8.59
C LEU A 68 -20.41 4.02 7.85
N GLU A 69 -19.92 5.21 8.20
CA GLU A 69 -20.27 6.53 7.65
C GLU A 69 -19.19 7.10 6.72
N LYS A 70 -18.12 6.35 6.45
CA LYS A 70 -17.70 6.26 5.05
C LYS A 70 -18.56 5.19 4.42
N PRO A 71 -19.74 5.54 3.85
CA PRO A 71 -20.08 4.80 2.66
C PRO A 71 -18.86 4.98 1.76
N ILE A 72 -18.16 3.89 1.46
CA ILE A 72 -17.76 3.71 0.06
C ILE A 72 -19.07 4.01 -0.64
N LYS A 73 -19.20 5.22 -1.19
CA LYS A 73 -20.38 5.57 -1.93
C LYS A 73 -20.48 4.45 -2.96
N GLY A 74 -21.36 3.49 -2.71
CA GLY A 74 -22.03 2.74 -3.74
C GLY A 74 -22.93 3.74 -4.45
N THR A 75 -22.35 4.83 -4.96
CA THR A 75 -22.86 5.42 -6.18
C THR A 75 -22.75 4.27 -7.15
N ALA A 76 -23.89 3.65 -7.46
CA ALA A 76 -24.01 2.94 -8.72
C ALA A 76 -23.29 3.83 -9.73
N MET A 77 -22.15 3.35 -10.26
CA MET A 77 -21.34 4.15 -11.19
C MET A 77 -22.31 4.74 -12.21
N THR A 78 -22.24 6.05 -12.39
CA THR A 78 -23.00 6.69 -13.46
C THR A 78 -22.64 5.98 -14.78
N GLU A 79 -23.54 5.97 -15.76
CA GLU A 79 -23.26 5.31 -17.04
C GLU A 79 -21.98 5.84 -17.71
N GLN A 80 -21.63 7.11 -17.42
CA GLN A 80 -20.39 7.74 -17.84
C GLN A 80 -19.16 7.12 -17.14
N GLU A 81 -19.17 7.03 -15.81
CA GLU A 81 -18.09 6.39 -15.05
C GLU A 81 -17.90 4.91 -15.40
N LYS A 82 -18.99 4.19 -15.74
CA LYS A 82 -18.90 2.81 -16.22
C LYS A 82 -18.18 2.72 -17.57
N LYS A 83 -18.53 3.60 -18.51
CA LYS A 83 -17.87 3.67 -19.83
C LYS A 83 -16.40 4.05 -19.69
N GLU A 84 -16.07 4.99 -18.82
CA GLU A 84 -14.69 5.38 -18.53
C GLU A 84 -13.91 4.23 -17.89
N PHE A 85 -14.52 3.51 -16.94
CA PHE A 85 -13.90 2.34 -16.33
C PHE A 85 -13.66 1.21 -17.33
N GLU A 86 -14.60 0.92 -18.22
CA GLU A 86 -14.44 -0.05 -19.29
C GLU A 86 -13.34 0.36 -20.27
N ALA A 87 -13.30 1.63 -20.67
CA ALA A 87 -12.24 2.17 -21.52
C ALA A 87 -10.86 2.03 -20.85
N LEU A 88 -10.76 2.37 -19.56
CA LEU A 88 -9.53 2.28 -18.79
C LEU A 88 -9.08 0.83 -18.59
N LYS A 89 -10.03 -0.10 -18.40
CA LYS A 89 -9.75 -1.54 -18.33
C LYS A 89 -9.19 -2.05 -19.65
N LYS A 90 -9.79 -1.67 -20.77
CA LYS A 90 -9.32 -2.04 -22.12
C LYS A 90 -7.92 -1.50 -22.40
N GLN A 91 -7.66 -0.24 -22.04
CA GLN A 91 -6.31 0.35 -22.16
C GLN A 91 -5.28 -0.40 -21.31
N ASN A 92 -5.63 -0.77 -20.08
CA ASN A 92 -4.74 -1.56 -19.22
C ASN A 92 -4.42 -2.92 -19.83
N GLU A 93 -5.41 -3.61 -20.39
CA GLU A 93 -5.21 -4.90 -21.05
C GLU A 93 -4.31 -4.76 -22.28
N GLU A 94 -4.52 -3.74 -23.11
CA GLU A 94 -3.68 -3.46 -24.27
C GLU A 94 -2.22 -3.14 -23.86
N LEU A 95 -2.04 -2.34 -22.82
CA LEU A 95 -0.73 -1.99 -22.29
C LEU A 95 0.00 -3.22 -21.74
N ARG A 96 -0.70 -4.10 -21.01
CA ARG A 96 -0.15 -5.37 -20.53
C ARG A 96 0.29 -6.25 -21.69
N ARG A 97 -0.53 -6.38 -22.74
CA ARG A 97 -0.16 -7.15 -23.94
C ARG A 97 1.07 -6.59 -24.65
N LYS A 98 1.19 -5.26 -24.75
CA LYS A 98 2.39 -4.61 -25.33
C LYS A 98 3.64 -4.88 -24.48
N LEU A 99 3.50 -4.82 -23.16
CA LEU A 99 4.56 -5.13 -22.21
C LEU A 99 5.02 -6.59 -22.36
N ASP A 100 4.08 -7.54 -22.38
CA ASP A 100 4.40 -8.96 -22.53
C ASP A 100 5.12 -9.23 -23.86
N HIS A 101 4.65 -8.62 -24.95
CA HIS A 101 5.29 -8.75 -26.25
C HIS A 101 6.71 -8.14 -26.28
N ALA A 102 6.92 -6.99 -25.63
CA ALA A 102 8.25 -6.39 -25.51
C ALA A 102 9.20 -7.26 -24.69
N ASN A 103 8.71 -7.81 -23.56
CA ASN A 103 9.48 -8.73 -22.73
C ASN A 103 9.82 -10.02 -23.47
N MET A 104 8.87 -10.59 -24.21
CA MET A 104 9.12 -11.78 -25.03
C MET A 104 10.19 -11.52 -26.10
N LYS A 105 10.16 -10.36 -26.75
CA LYS A 105 11.20 -9.96 -27.70
C LYS A 105 12.56 -9.82 -27.03
N ALA A 106 12.62 -9.14 -25.89
CA ALA A 106 13.86 -8.97 -25.13
C ALA A 106 14.45 -10.34 -24.73
N PHE A 107 13.61 -11.24 -24.24
CA PHE A 107 14.02 -12.62 -23.91
C PHE A 107 14.51 -13.39 -25.13
N ALA A 108 13.81 -13.31 -26.26
CA ALA A 108 14.23 -13.97 -27.50
C ALA A 108 15.58 -13.42 -28.00
N PHE A 109 15.78 -12.10 -27.96
CA PHE A 109 17.08 -11.50 -28.32
C PHE A 109 18.19 -11.96 -27.38
N GLN A 110 17.96 -11.97 -26.07
CA GLN A 110 18.92 -12.46 -25.09
C GLN A 110 19.29 -13.93 -25.35
N THR A 111 18.30 -14.78 -25.60
CA THR A 111 18.51 -16.20 -25.91
C THR A 111 19.28 -16.38 -27.22
N MET A 112 18.97 -15.59 -28.27
CA MET A 112 19.72 -15.65 -29.53
C MET A 112 21.18 -15.23 -29.36
N ILE A 113 21.45 -14.25 -28.48
CA ILE A 113 22.82 -13.84 -28.14
C ILE A 113 23.56 -15.00 -27.46
N GLU A 114 22.95 -15.64 -26.46
CA GLU A 114 23.53 -16.79 -25.77
C GLU A 114 23.84 -17.95 -26.74
N VAL A 115 22.90 -18.29 -27.61
CA VAL A 115 23.10 -19.33 -28.64
C VAL A 115 24.23 -18.95 -29.62
N ALA A 116 24.32 -17.68 -30.01
CA ALA A 116 25.37 -17.20 -30.90
C ALA A 116 26.77 -17.26 -30.25
N GLU A 117 26.87 -16.88 -28.98
CA GLU A 117 28.11 -16.95 -28.20
C GLU A 117 28.53 -18.40 -27.98
N ASP A 118 27.61 -19.28 -27.56
CA ASP A 118 27.90 -20.67 -27.22
C ASP A 118 28.23 -21.54 -28.45
N GLN A 119 27.42 -21.45 -29.52
CA GLN A 119 27.54 -22.36 -30.67
C GLN A 119 28.46 -21.83 -31.77
N PHE A 120 28.55 -20.51 -31.93
CA PHE A 120 29.31 -19.89 -33.02
C PHE A 120 30.57 -19.16 -32.52
N ASN A 121 30.79 -19.08 -31.20
CA ASN A 121 31.95 -18.42 -30.58
C ASN A 121 32.14 -16.97 -31.06
N ILE A 122 31.03 -16.28 -31.34
CA ILE A 122 31.00 -14.87 -31.74
C ILE A 122 30.82 -14.06 -30.46
N GLU A 123 31.79 -13.25 -30.06
CA GLU A 123 31.67 -12.38 -28.88
C GLU A 123 30.76 -11.18 -29.21
N ILE A 124 29.52 -11.19 -28.70
CA ILE A 124 28.54 -10.13 -28.93
C ILE A 124 28.44 -9.20 -27.71
N GLN A 125 28.46 -9.74 -26.49
CA GLN A 125 28.49 -8.95 -25.26
C GLN A 125 29.91 -8.73 -24.73
N LYS A 126 30.11 -7.60 -24.04
CA LYS A 126 31.37 -7.34 -23.33
C LYS A 126 31.49 -8.27 -22.13
N LYS A 127 32.67 -8.87 -21.95
CA LYS A 127 32.97 -9.65 -20.75
C LYS A 127 32.95 -8.74 -19.50
N PRO A 128 32.27 -9.13 -18.41
CA PRO A 128 32.28 -8.39 -17.17
C PRO A 128 33.72 -8.38 -16.62
N GLY A 129 34.35 -7.20 -16.58
CA GLY A 129 35.71 -7.02 -16.06
C GLY A 129 36.71 -6.33 -16.99
N THR A 130 36.35 -6.05 -18.24
CA THR A 130 37.22 -5.26 -19.13
C THR A 130 37.24 -3.81 -18.65
N LYS A 131 38.39 -3.35 -18.13
CA LYS A 131 38.60 -1.95 -17.72
C LYS A 131 38.24 -1.04 -18.90
N PRO A 132 37.41 0.00 -18.72
CA PRO A 132 37.20 0.97 -19.78
C PRO A 132 38.54 1.61 -20.13
N SER A 133 38.89 1.66 -21.41
CA SER A 133 40.05 2.42 -21.87
C SER A 133 39.83 3.87 -21.47
N ALA A 134 40.75 4.41 -20.67
CA ALA A 134 40.80 5.84 -20.38
C ALA A 134 41.11 6.57 -21.69
N GLU A 135 40.31 7.59 -22.00
CA GLU A 135 40.57 8.55 -23.08
C GLU A 135 41.65 9.55 -22.64
#